data_AF-A0A538L4Y0-F1
#
_entry.id   AF-A0A538L4Y0-F1
#
_cell.length_a   1.000
_cell.length_b   1.000
_cell.length_c   1.000
_cell.angle_alpha   90.00
_cell.angle_beta   90.00
_cell.angle_gamma   90.00
#
_symmetry.space_group_name_H-M   'P 1'
#
loop_
_entity.id
_entity.type
_entity.pdbx_description
1 polymer ?
#
loop_
_entity_poly.entity_id
_entity_poly.type
_entity_poly.pdbx_seq_one_letter_code
_entity_poly.pdbx_strand_id
1 'polypeptide(L)'
;MTHIGIAGAALALAGAASGSAAKPILTISISGPGSVTSHPAGISCRPHCTLHGRVGEKVTLVAAASANAEFSHWSAPCGTSDPCTIKLTGSRVIHAFFKATPTPPPAPSPPPPPAPPPPQAKSGHYPGTYSDGSTFTFDVQGSVLTNLAFDFNGHCSDGGNLAGPVTQITGSFPIASDGSVSGHITLDYSNASGAADFAGRLTSAGSGSGTMTISVSFNDGSATCTSSGTWTAQTP
;
A
#
# COMPACT_ATOMS: atom_id res chain seq x y z
N MET A 1 -20.78 -104.93 47.31
CA MET A 1 -20.36 -103.73 46.57
C MET A 1 -20.86 -103.86 45.14
N THR A 2 -21.94 -103.16 44.80
CA THR A 2 -22.24 -102.53 43.49
C THR A 2 -23.73 -102.19 43.48
N HIS A 3 -24.06 -100.93 43.80
CA HIS A 3 -25.41 -100.41 43.62
C HIS A 3 -25.63 -100.06 42.15
N ILE A 4 -26.72 -100.62 41.62
CA ILE A 4 -27.44 -100.22 40.41
C ILE A 4 -28.04 -98.82 40.65
N GLY A 5 -27.96 -97.92 39.66
CA GLY A 5 -28.53 -96.58 39.72
C GLY A 5 -28.96 -96.07 38.35
N ILE A 6 -30.26 -95.83 38.22
CA ILE A 6 -31.06 -95.40 37.07
C ILE A 6 -30.97 -93.87 36.90
N ALA A 7 -31.19 -93.37 35.67
CA ALA A 7 -31.77 -92.06 35.27
C ALA A 7 -30.97 -91.52 34.07
N GLY A 8 -31.54 -91.03 32.98
CA GLY A 8 -32.82 -90.36 32.76
C GLY A 8 -32.50 -89.32 31.69
N ALA A 9 -33.18 -89.38 30.54
CA ALA A 9 -32.98 -88.43 29.47
C ALA A 9 -33.41 -87.03 29.93
N ALA A 10 -32.45 -86.20 30.33
CA ALA A 10 -32.65 -84.77 30.48
C ALA A 10 -32.24 -84.10 29.16
N LEU A 11 -33.24 -83.60 28.45
CA LEU A 11 -33.09 -82.70 27.32
C LEU A 11 -32.48 -81.39 27.85
N ALA A 12 -31.16 -81.27 27.84
CA ALA A 12 -30.49 -80.02 28.18
C ALA A 12 -30.43 -79.14 26.92
N LEU A 13 -31.19 -78.04 26.96
CA LEU A 13 -31.05 -76.90 26.06
C LEU A 13 -29.62 -76.36 26.18
N ALA A 14 -28.74 -76.72 25.25
CA ALA A 14 -27.48 -76.01 25.08
C ALA A 14 -27.80 -74.64 24.49
N GLY A 15 -28.03 -73.66 25.36
CA GLY A 15 -28.09 -72.26 25.00
C GLY A 15 -26.81 -71.90 24.24
N ALA A 16 -26.95 -71.47 22.99
CA ALA A 16 -25.90 -70.75 22.31
C ALA A 16 -25.68 -69.45 23.08
N ALA A 17 -24.76 -69.46 24.03
CA ALA A 17 -24.16 -68.25 24.54
C ALA A 17 -23.43 -67.61 23.37
N SER A 18 -24.15 -66.79 22.61
CA SER A 18 -23.56 -65.78 21.74
C SER A 18 -22.81 -64.83 22.66
N GLY A 19 -21.59 -65.20 23.03
CA GLY A 19 -20.62 -64.30 23.58
C GLY A 19 -20.38 -63.25 22.51
N SER A 20 -21.10 -62.13 22.59
CA SER A 20 -20.83 -60.96 21.77
C SER A 20 -19.39 -60.56 22.04
N ALA A 21 -18.49 -60.93 21.14
CA ALA A 21 -17.12 -60.47 21.21
C ALA A 21 -17.16 -58.95 21.13
N ALA A 22 -16.89 -58.28 22.25
CA ALA A 22 -16.94 -56.83 22.32
C ALA A 22 -15.98 -56.25 21.27
N LYS A 23 -16.52 -55.41 20.38
CA LYS A 23 -15.77 -54.83 19.28
C LYS A 23 -14.72 -53.84 19.83
N PRO A 24 -13.41 -54.00 19.54
CA PRO A 24 -12.39 -53.12 20.10
C PRO A 24 -12.62 -51.66 19.65
N ILE A 25 -12.41 -50.74 20.59
CA ILE A 25 -12.56 -49.30 20.39
C ILE A 25 -11.17 -48.66 20.38
N LEU A 26 -10.85 -47.94 19.31
CA LEU A 26 -9.68 -47.08 19.23
C LEU A 26 -10.11 -45.64 19.48
N THR A 27 -9.65 -45.05 20.57
CA THR A 27 -9.84 -43.63 20.88
C THR A 27 -8.60 -42.87 20.49
N ILE A 28 -8.75 -41.77 19.74
CA ILE A 28 -7.63 -40.88 19.43
C ILE A 28 -7.85 -39.53 20.08
N SER A 29 -6.78 -39.02 20.66
CA SER A 29 -6.73 -37.73 21.33
C SER A 29 -5.62 -36.89 20.72
N ILE A 30 -5.94 -35.68 20.30
CA ILE A 30 -5.01 -34.74 19.68
C ILE A 30 -4.73 -33.61 20.66
N SER A 31 -3.45 -33.37 20.90
CA SER A 31 -2.95 -32.23 21.65
C SER A 31 -2.24 -31.29 20.68
N GLY A 32 -2.70 -30.05 20.59
CA GLY A 32 -2.12 -29.04 19.71
C GLY A 32 -2.77 -28.93 18.33
N PRO A 33 -2.28 -27.98 17.50
CA PRO A 33 -2.90 -27.64 16.22
C PRO A 33 -2.58 -28.66 15.12
N GLY A 34 -3.48 -29.64 14.97
CA GLY A 34 -3.40 -30.66 13.92
C GLY A 34 -4.66 -31.51 13.80
N SER A 35 -4.60 -32.52 12.94
CA SER A 35 -5.65 -33.49 12.70
C SER A 35 -5.07 -34.88 12.47
N VAL A 36 -5.87 -35.91 12.68
CA VAL A 36 -5.46 -37.31 12.45
C VAL A 36 -6.49 -37.99 11.56
N THR A 37 -6.02 -38.69 10.53
CA THR A 37 -6.86 -39.53 9.67
C THR A 37 -6.46 -41.00 9.78
N SER A 38 -7.32 -41.93 9.35
CA SER A 38 -7.02 -43.37 9.35
C SER A 38 -7.22 -44.04 8.01
N HIS A 39 -6.55 -45.19 7.82
CA HIS A 39 -6.76 -46.14 6.75
C HIS A 39 -6.88 -47.59 7.30
N PRO A 40 -7.91 -48.38 6.94
CA PRO A 40 -9.06 -48.04 6.10
C PRO A 40 -9.82 -46.79 6.62
N ALA A 41 -10.42 -46.03 5.71
CA ALA A 41 -11.04 -44.76 6.05
C ALA A 41 -12.16 -44.96 7.09
N GLY A 42 -11.96 -44.43 8.29
CA GLY A 42 -12.96 -44.52 9.36
C GLY A 42 -13.02 -43.33 10.30
N ILE A 43 -12.01 -42.46 10.31
CA ILE A 43 -11.92 -41.30 11.20
C ILE A 43 -11.10 -40.16 10.59
N SER A 44 -11.53 -38.93 10.91
CA SER A 44 -10.81 -37.67 10.70
C SER A 44 -10.99 -36.80 11.94
N CYS A 45 -10.01 -36.82 12.84
CA CYS A 45 -10.15 -36.38 14.22
C CYS A 45 -9.67 -34.95 14.39
N ARG A 46 -10.48 -34.13 15.08
CA ARG A 46 -10.19 -32.76 15.53
C ARG A 46 -11.03 -32.46 16.77
N PRO A 47 -10.56 -32.53 18.04
CA PRO A 47 -9.32 -33.10 18.59
C PRO A 47 -9.49 -34.53 19.15
N HIS A 48 -10.72 -35.05 19.23
CA HIS A 48 -10.99 -36.41 19.71
C HIS A 48 -11.92 -37.15 18.75
N CYS A 49 -11.73 -38.46 18.62
CA CYS A 49 -12.61 -39.33 17.83
C CYS A 49 -12.48 -40.77 18.34
N THR A 50 -13.46 -41.60 18.00
CA THR A 50 -13.46 -43.03 18.27
C THR A 50 -13.69 -43.82 16.99
N LEU A 51 -12.97 -44.93 16.84
CA LEU A 51 -13.13 -45.89 15.75
C LEU A 51 -13.45 -47.26 16.36
N HIS A 52 -14.54 -47.87 15.91
CA HIS A 52 -14.83 -49.27 16.24
C HIS A 52 -14.20 -50.17 15.18
N GLY A 53 -13.19 -50.96 15.53
CA GLY A 53 -12.52 -51.91 14.62
C GLY A 53 -12.78 -53.37 14.98
N ARG A 54 -12.24 -54.32 14.22
CA ARG A 54 -12.32 -55.76 14.51
C ARG A 54 -11.03 -56.22 15.20
N VAL A 55 -11.13 -57.27 16.04
CA VAL A 55 -9.94 -57.88 16.63
C VAL A 55 -9.05 -58.41 15.50
N GLY A 56 -7.78 -58.03 15.51
CA GLY A 56 -6.78 -58.36 14.49
C GLY A 56 -6.70 -57.39 13.31
N GLU A 57 -7.60 -56.40 13.21
CA GLU A 57 -7.58 -55.38 12.16
C GLU A 57 -6.34 -54.49 12.26
N LYS A 58 -5.77 -54.13 11.11
CA LYS A 58 -4.67 -53.16 11.03
C LYS A 58 -5.24 -51.80 10.66
N VAL A 59 -4.94 -50.79 11.47
CA VAL A 59 -5.34 -49.40 11.25
C VAL A 59 -4.07 -48.58 11.11
N THR A 60 -3.96 -47.81 10.03
CA THR A 60 -2.88 -46.87 9.78
C THR A 60 -3.37 -45.46 10.07
N LEU A 61 -2.75 -44.77 11.01
CA LEU A 61 -3.04 -43.38 11.39
C LEU A 61 -2.04 -42.45 10.72
N VAL A 62 -2.52 -41.31 10.23
CA VAL A 62 -1.71 -40.27 9.59
C VAL A 62 -1.95 -38.95 10.31
N ALA A 63 -0.91 -38.30 10.80
CA ALA A 63 -0.98 -36.99 11.40
C ALA A 63 -0.81 -35.90 10.34
N ALA A 64 -1.63 -34.86 10.43
CA ALA A 64 -1.54 -33.68 9.57
C ALA A 64 -1.54 -32.42 10.46
N ALA A 65 -0.39 -31.74 10.52
CA ALA A 65 -0.24 -30.50 11.27
C ALA A 65 -0.99 -29.34 10.59
N SER A 66 -1.52 -28.41 11.37
CA SER A 66 -2.12 -27.16 10.85
C SER A 66 -1.04 -26.18 10.38
N ALA A 67 -1.45 -25.08 9.71
CA ALA A 67 -0.54 -23.99 9.39
C ALA A 67 0.11 -23.42 10.67
N ASN A 68 1.44 -23.24 10.65
CA ASN A 68 2.26 -22.85 11.81
C ASN A 68 2.31 -23.89 12.94
N ALA A 69 2.32 -25.17 12.58
CA ALA A 69 2.46 -26.26 13.52
C ALA A 69 3.31 -27.40 12.95
N GLU A 70 3.87 -28.21 13.84
CA GLU A 70 4.62 -29.41 13.50
C GLU A 70 4.07 -30.62 14.27
N PHE A 71 4.04 -31.78 13.62
CA PHE A 71 3.77 -33.04 14.30
C PHE A 71 4.99 -33.41 15.16
N SER A 72 4.75 -33.67 16.45
CA SER A 72 5.81 -34.01 17.38
C SER A 72 6.00 -35.52 17.51
N HIS A 73 4.95 -36.25 17.92
CA HIS A 73 4.97 -37.70 18.11
C HIS A 73 3.58 -38.23 18.45
N TRP A 74 3.42 -39.55 18.32
CA TRP A 74 2.35 -40.36 18.89
C TRP A 74 2.74 -40.89 20.27
N SER A 75 1.76 -41.23 21.09
CA SER A 75 1.97 -42.12 22.24
C SER A 75 2.44 -43.51 21.78
N ALA A 76 2.87 -44.34 22.73
CA ALA A 76 3.14 -45.75 22.45
C ALA A 76 1.90 -46.43 21.80
N PRO A 77 2.10 -47.33 20.82
CA PRO A 77 3.38 -47.91 20.40
C PRO A 77 4.11 -47.15 19.27
N CYS A 78 3.54 -46.06 18.73
CA CYS A 78 4.03 -45.49 17.47
C CYS A 78 5.19 -44.50 17.60
N GLY A 79 5.33 -43.82 18.75
CA GLY A 79 6.42 -42.88 18.96
C GLY A 79 6.46 -41.81 17.85
N THR A 80 7.60 -41.60 17.21
CA THR A 80 7.74 -40.60 16.13
C THR A 80 7.36 -41.10 14.74
N SER A 81 6.92 -42.35 14.59
CA SER A 81 6.58 -42.92 13.28
C SER A 81 5.24 -42.40 12.77
N ASP A 82 5.26 -41.72 11.62
CA ASP A 82 4.07 -41.30 10.88
C ASP A 82 4.25 -41.65 9.39
N PRO A 83 3.40 -42.49 8.78
CA PRO A 83 2.15 -43.03 9.32
C PRO A 83 2.34 -44.12 10.39
N CYS A 84 1.51 -44.07 11.44
CA CYS A 84 1.48 -44.99 12.58
C CYS A 84 0.56 -46.19 12.30
N THR A 85 1.10 -47.40 12.14
CA THR A 85 0.27 -48.60 11.92
C THR A 85 0.13 -49.44 13.18
N ILE A 86 -1.11 -49.68 13.61
CA ILE A 86 -1.45 -50.45 14.80
C ILE A 86 -2.32 -51.66 14.46
N LYS A 87 -2.14 -52.76 15.19
CA LYS A 87 -3.03 -53.92 15.15
C LYS A 87 -3.97 -53.88 16.35
N LEU A 88 -5.28 -53.85 16.11
CA LEU A 88 -6.30 -53.81 17.16
C LEU A 88 -6.47 -55.19 17.80
N THR A 89 -5.75 -55.46 18.88
CA THR A 89 -5.95 -56.68 19.68
C THR A 89 -6.94 -56.48 20.84
N GLY A 90 -7.41 -55.25 21.05
CA GLY A 90 -8.30 -54.81 22.13
C GLY A 90 -8.54 -53.31 22.04
N SER A 91 -9.39 -52.76 22.90
CA SER A 91 -9.63 -51.31 22.97
C SER A 91 -8.39 -50.56 23.46
N ARG A 92 -8.04 -49.43 22.83
CA ARG A 92 -6.85 -48.64 23.17
C ARG A 92 -7.07 -47.15 22.93
N VAL A 93 -6.24 -46.34 23.58
CA VAL A 93 -6.17 -44.90 23.38
C VAL A 93 -4.81 -44.55 22.78
N ILE A 94 -4.79 -43.73 21.73
CA ILE A 94 -3.58 -43.18 21.11
C ILE A 94 -3.63 -41.66 21.17
N HIS A 95 -2.55 -41.04 21.61
CA HIS A 95 -2.42 -39.59 21.64
C HIS A 95 -1.51 -39.12 20.49
N ALA A 96 -1.90 -38.05 19.81
CA ALA A 96 -1.08 -37.34 18.81
C ALA A 96 -0.72 -35.97 19.35
N PHE A 97 0.56 -35.62 19.34
CA PHE A 97 1.05 -34.35 19.85
C PHE A 97 1.55 -33.46 18.70
N PHE A 98 1.05 -32.23 18.64
CA PHE A 98 1.45 -31.18 17.71
C PHE A 98 2.00 -29.99 18.50
N LYS A 99 3.04 -29.34 17.98
CA LYS A 99 3.64 -28.14 18.55
C LYS A 99 3.37 -26.95 17.65
N ALA A 100 2.88 -25.85 18.21
CA ALA A 100 2.79 -24.60 17.49
C ALA A 100 4.20 -24.10 17.20
N THR A 101 4.47 -23.74 15.94
CA THR A 101 5.70 -23.04 15.57
C THR A 101 5.47 -21.54 15.72
N PRO A 102 6.46 -20.77 16.17
CA PRO A 102 6.33 -19.32 16.21
C PRO A 102 5.99 -18.80 14.81
N THR A 103 4.94 -17.99 14.71
CA THR A 103 4.63 -17.29 13.46
C THR A 103 5.78 -16.36 13.13
N PRO A 104 6.27 -16.33 11.88
CA PRO A 104 7.22 -15.32 11.44
C PRO A 104 6.69 -13.92 11.79
N PRO A 105 7.55 -12.98 12.22
CA PRO A 105 7.13 -11.60 12.43
C PRO A 105 6.41 -11.06 11.19
N PRO A 106 5.33 -10.27 11.35
CA PRO A 106 4.69 -9.60 10.21
C PRO A 106 5.75 -8.80 9.44
N ALA A 107 5.71 -8.89 8.11
CA ALA A 107 6.56 -8.04 7.29
C ALA A 107 6.29 -6.56 7.63
N PRO A 108 7.31 -5.69 7.64
CA PRO A 108 7.09 -4.26 7.79
C PRO A 108 6.08 -3.77 6.77
N SER A 109 5.19 -2.86 7.18
CA SER A 109 4.30 -2.18 6.25
C SER A 109 5.11 -1.45 5.18
N PRO A 110 4.68 -1.45 3.90
CA PRO A 110 5.33 -0.64 2.88
C PRO A 110 5.39 0.83 3.32
N PRO A 111 6.46 1.57 2.98
CA PRO A 111 6.50 3.01 3.20
C PRO A 111 5.33 3.69 2.46
N PRO A 112 4.78 4.80 2.99
CA PRO A 112 3.78 5.58 2.29
C PRO A 112 4.29 5.99 0.90
N PRO A 113 3.42 6.05 -0.14
CA PRO A 113 3.79 6.67 -1.40
C PRO A 113 4.31 8.10 -1.18
N PRO A 114 5.31 8.55 -1.96
CA PRO A 114 5.71 9.96 -1.95
C PRO A 114 4.48 10.86 -2.18
N ALA A 115 4.43 12.01 -1.51
CA ALA A 115 3.38 12.99 -1.76
C ALA A 115 3.37 13.38 -3.26
N PRO A 116 2.18 13.59 -3.86
CA PRO A 116 2.10 14.14 -5.21
C PRO A 116 2.94 15.43 -5.32
N PRO A 117 3.64 15.66 -6.44
CA PRO A 117 4.31 16.92 -6.67
C PRO A 117 3.33 18.09 -6.46
N PRO A 118 3.75 19.21 -5.86
CA PRO A 118 2.90 20.40 -5.74
C PRO A 118 2.30 20.76 -7.11
N PRO A 119 1.00 21.14 -7.17
CA PRO A 119 0.37 21.55 -8.40
C PRO A 119 1.16 22.70 -9.05
N GLN A 120 1.71 22.46 -10.24
CA GLN A 120 2.44 23.48 -11.00
C GLN A 120 1.50 24.55 -11.55
N ALA A 121 2.07 25.70 -11.93
CA ALA A 121 1.34 26.75 -12.65
C ALA A 121 0.65 26.17 -13.90
N LYS A 122 -0.61 26.56 -14.13
CA LYS A 122 -1.38 26.11 -15.30
C LYS A 122 -0.70 26.64 -16.57
N SER A 123 -0.39 25.79 -17.55
CA SER A 123 0.11 26.26 -18.85
C SER A 123 -1.00 26.97 -19.62
N GLY A 124 -0.64 28.03 -20.37
CA GLY A 124 -1.60 28.85 -21.11
C GLY A 124 -1.11 30.28 -21.34
N HIS A 125 -1.93 31.06 -22.06
CA HIS A 125 -1.75 32.50 -22.22
C HIS A 125 -2.39 33.24 -21.05
N TYR A 126 -1.64 34.14 -20.43
CA TYR A 126 -2.05 34.91 -19.26
C TYR A 126 -2.22 36.39 -19.65
N PRO A 127 -3.43 36.78 -20.09
CA PRO A 127 -3.76 38.19 -20.19
C PRO A 127 -3.85 38.80 -18.79
N GLY A 128 -3.32 40.01 -18.65
CA GLY A 128 -3.24 40.69 -17.37
C GLY A 128 -3.08 42.19 -17.51
N THR A 129 -3.08 42.85 -16.37
CA THR A 129 -2.99 44.30 -16.24
C THR A 129 -2.00 44.68 -15.16
N TYR A 130 -1.34 45.82 -15.37
CA TYR A 130 -0.55 46.50 -14.37
C TYR A 130 -1.43 47.46 -13.55
N SER A 131 -0.93 47.93 -12.41
CA SER A 131 -1.70 48.74 -11.44
C SER A 131 -2.17 50.09 -11.98
N ASP A 132 -1.55 50.60 -13.04
CA ASP A 132 -1.96 51.82 -13.75
C ASP A 132 -2.94 51.54 -14.91
N GLY A 133 -3.36 50.29 -15.08
CA GLY A 133 -4.26 49.84 -16.14
C GLY A 133 -3.57 49.47 -17.45
N SER A 134 -2.24 49.57 -17.52
CA SER A 134 -1.47 49.17 -18.70
C SER A 134 -1.45 47.65 -18.88
N THR A 135 -1.13 47.17 -20.09
CA THR A 135 -1.16 45.73 -20.36
C THR A 135 0.03 45.00 -19.72
N PHE A 136 -0.22 43.78 -19.24
CA PHE A 136 0.82 42.87 -18.75
C PHE A 136 0.44 41.44 -19.14
N THR A 137 1.09 40.88 -20.15
CA THR A 137 0.75 39.57 -20.72
C THR A 137 1.97 38.67 -20.83
N PHE A 138 1.78 37.37 -20.64
CA PHE A 138 2.83 36.37 -20.81
C PHE A 138 2.24 35.00 -21.13
N ASP A 139 3.09 34.06 -21.54
CA ASP A 139 2.74 32.67 -21.77
C ASP A 139 3.44 31.76 -20.77
N VAL A 140 2.75 30.73 -20.30
CA VAL A 140 3.31 29.66 -19.47
C VAL A 140 3.36 28.37 -20.27
N GLN A 141 4.57 27.81 -20.41
CA GLN A 141 4.80 26.51 -21.01
C GLN A 141 5.54 25.61 -20.02
N GLY A 142 4.83 24.65 -19.42
CA GLY A 142 5.39 23.81 -18.35
C GLY A 142 5.76 24.66 -17.13
N SER A 143 7.04 24.65 -16.74
CA SER A 143 7.58 25.41 -15.61
C SER A 143 8.35 26.66 -16.05
N VAL A 144 7.98 27.25 -17.18
CA VAL A 144 8.66 28.42 -17.75
C VAL A 144 7.65 29.48 -18.17
N LEU A 145 7.94 30.73 -17.82
CA LEU A 145 7.26 31.92 -18.33
C LEU A 145 8.04 32.47 -19.53
N THR A 146 7.32 32.74 -20.62
CA THR A 146 7.85 33.19 -21.92
C THR A 146 6.94 34.29 -22.50
N ASN A 147 7.37 34.92 -23.60
CA ASN A 147 6.58 35.91 -24.34
C ASN A 147 6.01 37.04 -23.45
N LEU A 148 6.80 37.47 -22.46
CA LEU A 148 6.41 38.58 -21.60
C LEU A 148 6.32 39.87 -22.44
N ALA A 149 5.20 40.55 -22.33
CA ALA A 149 4.97 41.85 -22.92
C ALA A 149 4.22 42.73 -21.93
N PHE A 150 4.63 43.99 -21.81
CA PHE A 150 3.97 44.96 -20.96
C PHE A 150 4.10 46.37 -21.52
N ASP A 151 3.20 47.26 -21.14
CA ASP A 151 3.31 48.68 -21.46
C ASP A 151 4.03 49.42 -20.33
N PHE A 152 5.16 50.06 -20.65
CA PHE A 152 5.82 50.97 -19.75
C PHE A 152 5.04 52.28 -19.68
N ASN A 153 4.91 52.82 -18.47
CA ASN A 153 4.37 54.14 -18.21
C ASN A 153 5.03 54.64 -16.91
N GLY A 154 6.02 55.51 -17.07
CA GLY A 154 6.90 55.93 -15.99
C GLY A 154 7.16 57.43 -15.99
N HIS A 155 7.23 57.97 -14.77
CA HIS A 155 7.50 59.38 -14.54
C HIS A 155 9.00 59.64 -14.60
N CYS A 156 9.37 60.73 -15.28
CA CYS A 156 10.76 61.09 -15.54
C CYS A 156 11.24 62.19 -14.58
N SER A 157 12.53 62.19 -14.26
CA SER A 157 13.17 63.14 -13.34
C SER A 157 13.11 64.61 -13.78
N ASP A 158 12.92 64.85 -15.07
CA ASP A 158 12.73 66.17 -15.69
C ASP A 158 11.27 66.68 -15.62
N GLY A 159 10.38 65.91 -15.00
CA GLY A 159 8.94 66.22 -14.93
C GLY A 159 8.13 65.70 -16.12
N GLY A 160 8.76 65.00 -17.08
CA GLY A 160 8.09 64.34 -18.19
C GLY A 160 7.47 62.98 -17.84
N ASN A 161 6.86 62.35 -18.83
CA ASN A 161 6.36 60.98 -18.76
C ASN A 161 6.81 60.21 -20.00
N LEU A 162 7.31 59.00 -19.80
CA LEU A 162 7.68 58.08 -20.88
C LEU A 162 6.72 56.90 -20.84
N ALA A 163 6.01 56.68 -21.94
CA ALA A 163 5.08 55.57 -22.08
C ALA A 163 5.23 54.88 -23.44
N GLY A 164 5.09 53.56 -23.46
CA GLY A 164 5.14 52.77 -24.68
C GLY A 164 5.22 51.26 -24.45
N PRO A 165 4.94 50.47 -25.50
CA PRO A 165 4.93 49.02 -25.41
C PRO A 165 6.35 48.44 -25.32
N VAL A 166 6.53 47.44 -24.47
CA VAL A 166 7.72 46.60 -24.37
C VAL A 166 7.32 45.17 -24.75
N THR A 167 7.53 44.81 -26.02
CA THR A 167 6.97 43.59 -26.63
C THR A 167 8.01 42.55 -27.07
N GLN A 168 9.30 42.85 -26.97
CA GLN A 168 10.39 41.97 -27.44
C GLN A 168 11.29 41.48 -26.30
N ILE A 169 10.69 41.04 -25.20
CA ILE A 169 11.46 40.46 -24.09
C ILE A 169 11.83 39.03 -24.47
N THR A 170 13.08 38.89 -24.94
CA THR A 170 13.65 37.58 -25.24
C THR A 170 14.16 36.98 -23.95
N GLY A 171 13.39 36.06 -23.35
CA GLY A 171 13.77 35.44 -22.10
C GLY A 171 12.79 34.35 -21.68
N SER A 172 13.33 33.32 -21.05
CA SER A 172 12.59 32.24 -20.41
C SER A 172 12.84 32.32 -18.92
N PHE A 173 11.79 32.54 -18.13
CA PHE A 173 11.90 32.72 -16.69
C PHE A 173 11.38 31.46 -15.98
N PRO A 174 12.23 30.77 -15.20
CA PRO A 174 11.82 29.54 -14.53
C PRO A 174 10.78 29.82 -13.45
N ILE A 175 9.73 28.99 -13.43
CA ILE A 175 8.69 28.98 -12.41
C ILE A 175 9.03 27.87 -11.42
N ALA A 176 9.21 28.22 -10.16
CA ALA A 176 9.46 27.27 -9.08
C ALA A 176 8.23 26.38 -8.82
N SER A 177 8.44 25.26 -8.12
CA SER A 177 7.37 24.28 -7.84
C SER A 177 6.26 24.84 -6.94
N ASP A 178 6.53 25.89 -6.17
CA ASP A 178 5.55 26.62 -5.38
C ASP A 178 4.80 27.70 -6.19
N GLY A 179 5.10 27.82 -7.49
CA GLY A 179 4.53 28.82 -8.40
C GLY A 179 5.26 30.16 -8.42
N SER A 180 6.32 30.34 -7.63
CA SER A 180 7.09 31.59 -7.59
C SER A 180 7.88 31.78 -8.90
N VAL A 181 7.87 33.00 -9.43
CA VAL A 181 8.60 33.38 -10.65
C VAL A 181 9.17 34.78 -10.48
N SER A 182 10.39 34.99 -10.96
CA SER A 182 11.01 36.31 -11.03
C SER A 182 11.98 36.38 -12.20
N GLY A 183 12.30 37.60 -12.62
CA GLY A 183 13.21 37.84 -13.72
C GLY A 183 13.73 39.25 -13.74
N HIS A 184 14.96 39.36 -14.25
CA HIS A 184 15.60 40.62 -14.61
C HIS A 184 15.63 40.72 -16.13
N ILE A 185 15.20 41.87 -16.65
CA ILE A 185 15.11 42.16 -18.07
C ILE A 185 15.94 43.39 -18.34
N THR A 186 16.90 43.31 -19.25
CA THR A 186 17.65 44.46 -19.73
C THR A 186 16.92 45.07 -20.93
N LEU A 187 16.80 46.40 -20.94
CA LEU A 187 16.15 47.17 -21.98
C LEU A 187 17.19 48.04 -22.69
N ASP A 188 17.57 47.66 -23.89
CA ASP A 188 18.60 48.36 -24.67
C ASP A 188 17.96 49.08 -25.86
N TYR A 189 17.97 50.41 -25.82
CA TYR A 189 17.51 51.28 -26.90
C TYR A 189 18.68 52.08 -27.47
N SER A 190 18.52 52.61 -28.70
CA SER A 190 19.59 53.39 -29.35
C SER A 190 20.01 54.64 -28.57
N ASN A 191 19.08 55.24 -27.82
CA ASN A 191 19.26 56.49 -27.08
C ASN A 191 18.99 56.37 -25.58
N ALA A 192 18.66 55.18 -25.08
CA ALA A 192 18.36 54.94 -23.68
C ALA A 192 18.72 53.51 -23.29
N SER A 193 18.95 53.28 -22.01
CA SER A 193 19.13 51.95 -21.43
C SER A 193 18.31 51.81 -20.16
N GLY A 194 17.89 50.61 -19.82
CA GLY A 194 17.05 50.38 -18.68
C GLY A 194 17.01 48.94 -18.22
N ALA A 195 16.25 48.71 -17.16
CA ALA A 195 15.97 47.38 -16.65
C ALA A 195 14.55 47.30 -16.12
N ALA A 196 13.97 46.10 -16.21
CA ALA A 196 12.74 45.74 -15.54
C ALA A 196 12.98 44.49 -14.67
N ASP A 197 12.65 44.61 -13.40
CA ASP A 197 12.64 43.50 -12.45
C ASP A 197 11.20 43.16 -12.11
N PHE A 198 10.82 41.91 -12.31
CA PHE A 198 9.49 41.42 -11.93
C PHE A 198 9.62 40.23 -10.99
N ALA A 199 8.63 40.10 -10.10
CA ALA A 199 8.47 38.94 -9.24
C ALA A 199 6.99 38.69 -9.04
N GLY A 200 6.58 37.44 -8.86
CA GLY A 200 5.22 37.10 -8.53
C GLY A 200 5.02 35.61 -8.31
N ARG A 201 3.75 35.24 -8.24
CA ARG A 201 3.36 33.86 -8.00
C ARG A 201 2.21 33.47 -8.91
N LEU A 202 2.34 32.32 -9.56
CA LEU A 202 1.34 31.69 -10.38
C LEU A 202 0.70 30.53 -9.62
N THR A 203 -0.59 30.30 -9.85
CA THR A 203 -1.35 29.25 -9.19
C THR A 203 -1.73 28.15 -10.19
N SER A 204 -1.99 26.95 -9.68
CA SER A 204 -2.52 25.85 -10.49
C SER A 204 -3.94 26.12 -11.00
N ALA A 205 -4.66 27.08 -10.41
CA ALA A 205 -5.95 27.56 -10.91
C ALA A 205 -5.83 28.40 -12.18
N GLY A 206 -4.61 28.86 -12.54
CA GLY A 206 -4.39 29.71 -13.70
C GLY A 206 -4.49 31.21 -13.41
N SER A 207 -4.37 31.62 -12.15
CA SER A 207 -4.26 33.03 -11.76
C SER A 207 -2.84 33.35 -11.30
N GLY A 208 -2.37 34.57 -11.55
CA GLY A 208 -1.06 35.05 -11.16
C GLY A 208 -1.09 36.51 -10.71
N SER A 209 -0.22 36.85 -9.77
CA SER A 209 -0.04 38.24 -9.34
C SER A 209 1.36 38.48 -8.82
N GLY A 210 1.83 39.72 -8.91
CA GLY A 210 3.16 40.08 -8.46
C GLY A 210 3.43 41.57 -8.49
N THR A 211 4.71 41.91 -8.43
CA THR A 211 5.24 43.25 -8.54
C THR A 211 6.15 43.37 -9.76
N MET A 212 6.27 44.59 -10.27
CA MET A 212 7.29 44.95 -11.25
C MET A 212 7.87 46.31 -10.91
N THR A 213 9.15 46.50 -11.21
CA THR A 213 9.83 47.80 -11.15
C THR A 213 10.63 47.97 -12.42
N ILE A 214 10.56 49.15 -13.00
CA ILE A 214 11.15 49.46 -14.30
C ILE A 214 11.86 50.79 -14.17
N SER A 215 13.07 50.87 -14.71
CA SER A 215 13.86 52.09 -14.78
C SER A 215 14.48 52.22 -16.17
N VAL A 216 14.35 53.39 -16.78
CA VAL A 216 14.93 53.72 -18.09
C VAL A 216 15.67 55.05 -17.97
N SER A 217 16.93 55.09 -18.41
CA SER A 217 17.77 56.29 -18.40
C SER A 217 18.21 56.63 -19.81
N PHE A 218 18.09 57.90 -20.21
CA PHE A 218 18.57 58.36 -21.50
C PHE A 218 20.10 58.47 -21.52
N ASN A 219 20.72 58.06 -22.64
CA ASN A 219 22.18 57.96 -22.78
C ASN A 219 22.88 59.33 -22.76
N ASP A 220 22.13 60.41 -23.03
CA ASP A 220 22.60 61.80 -22.96
C ASP A 220 22.52 62.38 -21.52
N GLY A 221 22.01 61.62 -20.56
CA GLY A 221 21.85 62.03 -19.16
C GLY A 221 20.70 63.01 -18.92
N SER A 222 19.80 63.20 -19.90
CA SER A 222 18.70 64.16 -19.81
C SER A 222 17.67 63.79 -18.72
N ALA A 223 17.30 62.52 -18.62
CA ALA A 223 16.33 62.05 -17.64
C ALA A 223 16.46 60.57 -17.30
N THR A 224 15.91 60.20 -16.15
CA THR A 224 15.60 58.82 -15.76
C THR A 224 14.11 58.70 -15.47
N CYS A 225 13.45 57.74 -16.10
CA CYS A 225 12.03 57.45 -15.97
C CYS A 225 11.83 56.14 -15.21
N THR A 226 10.98 56.14 -14.19
CA THR A 226 10.74 54.97 -13.34
C THR A 226 9.25 54.65 -13.20
N SER A 227 8.94 53.38 -13.06
CA SER A 227 7.59 52.87 -12.78
C SER A 227 7.68 51.67 -11.83
N SER A 228 6.82 51.62 -10.83
CA SER A 228 6.71 50.49 -9.91
C SER A 228 5.26 50.27 -9.51
N GLY A 229 4.89 49.02 -9.29
CA GLY A 229 3.50 48.65 -9.19
C GLY A 229 3.29 47.14 -9.15
N THR A 230 2.02 46.76 -9.23
CA THR A 230 1.59 45.37 -9.18
C THR A 230 0.98 44.94 -10.50
N TRP A 231 1.14 43.66 -10.84
CA TRP A 231 0.48 43.05 -11.98
C TRP A 231 -0.42 41.92 -11.51
N THR A 232 -1.48 41.69 -12.28
CA THR A 232 -2.37 40.53 -12.13
C THR A 232 -2.67 39.95 -13.50
N ALA A 233 -2.69 38.63 -13.63
CA ALA A 233 -3.01 37.96 -14.88
C ALA A 233 -3.77 36.66 -14.63
N GLN A 234 -4.61 36.25 -15.58
CA GLN A 234 -5.38 35.01 -15.46
C GLN A 234 -5.58 34.37 -16.82
N THR A 235 -5.23 33.09 -16.94
CA THR A 235 -5.57 32.31 -18.15
C THR A 235 -7.06 31.98 -18.15
N PRO A 236 -7.71 32.02 -19.33
CA PRO A 236 -9.06 31.48 -19.52
C PRO A 236 -9.21 30.01 -19.08
#